data_AF-A0A8B8FMF2-F1
#
_entry.id   AF-A0A8B8FMF2-F1
#
_cell.length_a   1.000
_cell.length_b   1.000
_cell.length_c   1.000
_cell.angle_alpha   90.00
_cell.angle_beta   90.00
_cell.angle_gamma   90.00
#
_symmetry.space_group_name_H-M   'P 1'
#
loop_
_entity.id
_entity.type
_entity.pdbx_description
1 polymer ?
#
loop_
_entity_poly.entity_id
_entity_poly.type
_entity_poly.pdbx_seq_one_letter_code
_entity_poly.pdbx_strand_id
1 'polypeptide(L)'
;MRPVILFQLSIESMLITLQPFLTVLNLNKGMSLTSPESIKLISSSLTNMIHLFSTCYLFCMIDTFNDSINFALYNCNWTEMNIKFKKLLLLTMRVKNTSNLKLNVTTQMVVNLELFTNVVHVTYKIISVLVNQYASS
;
A
#
# COMPACT_ATOMS: atom_id res chain seq x y z
N MET A 1 -13.56 -6.24 6.78
CA MET A 1 -12.96 -5.34 5.76
C MET A 1 -11.42 -5.32 5.83
N ARG A 2 -10.80 -5.03 6.98
CA ARG A 2 -9.33 -5.05 7.15
C ARG A 2 -8.60 -6.29 6.60
N PRO A 3 -8.97 -7.54 6.93
CA PRO A 3 -8.25 -8.72 6.42
C PRO A 3 -8.42 -8.93 4.91
N VAL A 4 -9.56 -8.52 4.34
CA VAL A 4 -9.83 -8.64 2.90
C VAL A 4 -8.93 -7.71 2.11
N ILE A 5 -8.79 -6.45 2.55
CA ILE A 5 -7.91 -5.46 1.90
C ILE A 5 -6.45 -5.93 1.96
N LEU A 6 -6.03 -6.52 3.06
CA LEU A 6 -4.67 -7.04 3.22
C LEU A 6 -4.36 -8.21 2.31
N PHE A 7 -5.28 -9.17 2.26
CA PHE A 7 -5.17 -10.30 1.38
C PHE A 7 -5.12 -9.83 -0.08
N GLN A 8 -5.94 -8.85 -0.44
CA GLN A 8 -5.93 -8.25 -1.77
C GLN A 8 -4.60 -7.54 -2.08
N LEU A 9 -4.06 -6.72 -1.18
CA LEU A 9 -2.76 -6.06 -1.36
C LEU A 9 -1.60 -7.06 -1.49
N SER A 10 -1.67 -8.17 -0.74
CA SER A 10 -0.70 -9.25 -0.83
C SER A 10 -0.74 -9.91 -2.21
N ILE A 11 -1.94 -10.19 -2.74
CA ILE A 11 -2.11 -10.72 -4.10
C ILE A 11 -1.59 -9.73 -5.14
N GLU A 12 -1.94 -8.45 -5.02
CA GLU A 12 -1.52 -7.42 -5.99
C GLU A 12 0.02 -7.28 -6.03
N SER A 13 0.68 -7.28 -4.87
CA SER A 13 2.15 -7.24 -4.81
C SER A 13 2.82 -8.48 -5.42
N MET A 14 2.26 -9.67 -5.21
CA MET A 14 2.73 -10.90 -5.87
C MET A 14 2.55 -10.84 -7.40
N LEU A 15 1.43 -10.30 -7.88
CA LEU A 15 1.19 -10.13 -9.31
C LEU A 15 2.18 -9.15 -9.93
N ILE A 16 2.38 -7.99 -9.32
CA ILE A 16 3.34 -6.96 -9.77
C ILE A 16 4.76 -7.54 -9.89
N THR A 17 5.19 -8.35 -8.93
CA THR A 17 6.53 -8.95 -8.95
C THR A 17 6.68 -10.07 -9.98
N LEU A 18 5.61 -10.80 -10.30
CA LEU A 18 5.62 -11.90 -11.26
C LEU A 18 5.48 -11.43 -12.72
N GLN A 19 4.78 -10.34 -12.97
CA GLN A 19 4.47 -9.82 -14.30
C GLN A 19 5.69 -9.56 -15.21
N PRO A 20 6.83 -9.05 -14.70
CA PRO A 20 8.05 -8.87 -15.49
C PRO A 20 8.59 -10.18 -16.08
N PHE A 21 8.53 -11.29 -15.33
CA PHE A 21 8.96 -12.60 -15.82
C PHE A 21 8.14 -13.05 -17.02
N LEU A 22 6.81 -12.89 -16.94
CA LEU A 22 5.90 -13.24 -18.04
C LEU A 22 6.17 -12.39 -19.29
N THR A 23 6.46 -11.10 -19.08
CA THR A 23 6.78 -10.18 -20.19
C THR A 23 8.06 -10.58 -20.91
N VAL A 24 9.09 -10.94 -20.15
CA VAL A 24 10.38 -11.41 -20.69
C VAL A 24 10.25 -12.76 -21.40
N LEU A 25 9.50 -13.72 -20.83
CA LEU A 25 9.22 -15.00 -21.48
C LEU A 25 8.49 -14.83 -22.82
N ASN A 26 7.56 -13.88 -22.88
CA ASN A 26 6.83 -13.55 -24.10
C ASN A 26 7.76 -12.96 -25.17
N LEU A 27 8.69 -12.08 -24.78
CA LEU A 27 9.70 -11.54 -25.68
C LEU A 27 10.61 -12.64 -26.25
N ASN A 28 11.05 -13.60 -25.42
CA ASN A 28 11.87 -14.72 -25.87
C ASN A 28 11.17 -15.63 -26.87
N LYS A 29 9.85 -15.77 -26.76
CA LYS A 29 9.05 -16.52 -27.74
C LYS A 29 8.90 -15.78 -29.09
N GLY A 30 9.57 -14.64 -29.26
CA GLY A 30 9.52 -13.81 -30.46
C GLY A 30 8.31 -12.90 -30.52
N MET A 31 7.53 -12.76 -29.43
CA MET A 31 6.39 -11.86 -29.40
C MET A 31 6.85 -10.42 -29.23
N SER A 32 6.39 -9.54 -30.11
CA SER A 32 6.67 -8.11 -30.03
C SER A 32 6.04 -7.48 -28.77
N LEU A 33 6.68 -6.43 -28.24
CA LEU A 33 6.09 -5.54 -27.22
C LEU A 33 4.81 -4.86 -27.71
N THR A 34 4.65 -4.69 -29.02
CA THR A 34 3.45 -4.11 -29.64
C THR A 34 2.33 -5.14 -29.85
N SER A 35 2.56 -6.41 -29.49
CA SER A 35 1.50 -7.42 -29.57
C SER A 35 0.37 -7.10 -28.58
N PRO A 36 -0.89 -7.43 -28.91
CA PRO A 36 -2.02 -7.21 -28.00
C PRO A 36 -1.83 -7.85 -26.62
N GLU A 37 -1.16 -9.01 -26.55
CA GLU A 37 -0.89 -9.71 -25.29
C GLU A 37 0.10 -8.96 -24.40
N SER A 38 1.22 -8.49 -24.96
CA SER A 38 2.21 -7.68 -24.24
C SER A 38 1.62 -6.36 -23.76
N ILE A 39 0.83 -5.69 -24.60
CA ILE A 39 0.14 -4.44 -24.23
C ILE A 39 -0.82 -4.67 -23.06
N LYS A 40 -1.58 -5.79 -23.08
CA LYS A 40 -2.50 -6.15 -21.99
C LYS A 40 -1.77 -6.42 -20.68
N LEU A 41 -0.61 -7.08 -20.72
CA LEU A 41 0.21 -7.33 -19.54
C LEU A 41 0.80 -6.04 -18.96
N ILE A 42 1.32 -5.15 -19.81
CA ILE A 42 1.88 -3.86 -19.38
C ILE A 42 0.79 -2.97 -18.79
N SER A 43 -0.37 -2.87 -19.46
CA SER A 43 -1.48 -2.05 -18.96
C SER A 43 -2.03 -2.57 -17.63
N SER A 44 -2.20 -3.89 -17.49
CA SER A 44 -2.58 -4.50 -16.21
C SER A 44 -1.56 -4.21 -15.11
N SER A 45 -0.27 -4.26 -15.42
CA SER A 45 0.79 -3.94 -14.45
C SER A 45 0.69 -2.49 -13.98
N LEU A 46 0.48 -1.54 -14.90
CA LEU A 46 0.31 -0.12 -14.57
C LEU A 46 -0.92 0.11 -13.68
N THR A 47 -2.05 -0.51 -14.01
CA THR A 47 -3.27 -0.39 -13.20
C THR A 47 -3.06 -0.90 -11.77
N ASN A 48 -2.43 -2.07 -11.62
CA ASN A 48 -2.13 -2.63 -10.29
C ASN A 48 -1.18 -1.74 -9.50
N MET A 49 -0.17 -1.15 -10.15
CA MET A 49 0.75 -0.20 -9.50
C MET A 49 0.04 1.06 -8.99
N ILE A 50 -0.87 1.63 -9.80
CA ILE A 50 -1.67 2.79 -9.41
C ILE A 50 -2.57 2.42 -8.23
N HIS A 51 -3.25 1.28 -8.29
CA HIS A 51 -4.15 0.83 -7.23
C HIS A 51 -3.41 0.61 -5.89
N LEU A 52 -2.26 -0.07 -5.94
CA LEU A 52 -1.39 -0.29 -4.78
C LEU A 52 -0.92 1.05 -4.19
N PHE A 53 -0.43 1.96 -5.04
CA PHE A 53 0.02 3.29 -4.61
C PHE A 53 -1.10 4.09 -3.95
N SER A 54 -2.26 4.21 -4.60
CA SER A 54 -3.42 4.94 -4.06
C SER A 54 -3.85 4.37 -2.71
N THR A 55 -3.88 3.05 -2.58
CA THR A 55 -4.25 2.40 -1.33
C THR A 55 -3.24 2.70 -0.22
N CYS A 56 -1.94 2.48 -0.48
CA CYS A 56 -0.87 2.79 0.47
C CYS A 56 -0.86 4.28 0.88
N TYR A 57 -1.13 5.19 -0.05
CA TYR A 57 -1.21 6.63 0.21
C TYR A 57 -2.39 6.97 1.13
N LEU A 58 -3.59 6.45 0.83
CA LEU A 58 -4.78 6.67 1.65
C LEU A 58 -4.58 6.16 3.08
N PHE A 59 -4.00 4.97 3.24
CA PHE A 59 -3.70 4.44 4.57
C PHE A 59 -2.69 5.30 5.34
N CYS A 60 -1.64 5.77 4.67
CA CYS A 60 -0.66 6.68 5.28
C CYS A 60 -1.30 8.01 5.74
N MET A 61 -2.19 8.57 4.93
CA MET A 61 -2.94 9.79 5.27
C MET A 61 -3.86 9.58 6.47
N ILE A 62 -4.56 8.45 6.53
CA ILE A 62 -5.42 8.10 7.68
C ILE A 62 -4.58 7.99 8.96
N ASP A 63 -3.39 7.38 8.87
CA ASP A 63 -2.49 7.22 10.02
C ASP A 63 -1.98 8.58 10.52
N THR A 64 -1.51 9.43 9.61
CA THR A 64 -1.06 10.80 9.93
C THR A 64 -2.18 11.64 10.52
N PHE A 65 -3.40 11.54 9.98
CA PHE A 65 -4.57 12.24 10.49
C PHE A 65 -4.96 11.75 11.90
N ASN A 66 -4.87 10.44 12.15
CA ASN A 66 -5.13 9.88 13.48
C ASN A 66 -4.15 10.40 14.54
N ASP A 67 -2.88 10.54 14.20
CA ASP A 67 -1.84 11.11 15.07
C ASP A 67 -2.07 12.60 15.32
N SER A 68 -2.43 13.35 14.27
CA SER A 68 -2.82 14.76 14.42
C SER A 68 -4.01 14.94 15.35
N ILE A 69 -5.04 14.10 15.22
CA ILE A 69 -6.18 14.09 16.16
C ILE A 69 -5.70 13.77 17.58
N ASN A 70 -4.84 12.76 17.78
CA ASN A 70 -4.32 12.43 19.11
C ASN A 70 -3.67 13.65 19.75
N PHE A 71 -2.75 14.28 19.03
CA PHE A 71 -2.05 15.47 19.48
C PHE A 71 -3.02 16.62 19.80
N ALA A 72 -3.99 16.89 18.93
CA ALA A 72 -4.98 17.94 19.15
C ALA A 72 -5.87 17.66 20.38
N LEU A 73 -6.26 16.41 20.61
CA LEU A 73 -7.06 16.03 21.78
C LEU A 73 -6.27 16.18 23.09
N TYR A 74 -4.98 15.83 23.09
CA TYR A 74 -4.12 15.99 24.28
C TYR A 74 -3.80 17.46 24.60
N ASN A 75 -3.61 18.29 23.58
CA ASN A 75 -3.29 19.71 23.76
C ASN A 75 -4.52 20.62 23.90
N CYS A 76 -5.72 20.06 23.79
CA CYS A 76 -6.97 20.79 23.96
C CYS A 76 -7.18 21.16 25.44
N ASN A 77 -7.54 22.43 25.71
CA ASN A 77 -7.97 22.87 27.04
C ASN A 77 -9.39 22.37 27.35
N TRP A 78 -9.51 21.06 27.58
CA TRP A 78 -10.79 20.36 27.70
C TRP A 78 -11.63 20.81 28.91
N THR A 79 -11.01 21.39 29.94
CA THR A 79 -11.70 21.88 31.15
C THR A 79 -12.59 23.08 30.85
N GLU A 80 -12.16 23.98 29.96
CA GLU A 80 -12.90 25.18 29.55
C GLU A 80 -13.97 24.91 28.46
N MET A 81 -13.98 23.71 27.88
CA MET A 81 -14.93 23.38 26.80
C MET A 81 -16.34 23.03 27.30
N ASN A 82 -17.33 23.22 26.42
CA ASN A 82 -18.74 22.94 26.73
C ASN A 82 -19.02 21.44 26.95
N ILE A 83 -20.13 21.12 27.61
CA ILE A 83 -20.53 19.72 27.92
C ILE A 83 -20.65 18.86 26.65
N LYS A 84 -21.10 19.44 25.52
CA LYS A 84 -21.25 18.72 24.25
C LYS A 84 -19.91 18.26 23.72
N PHE A 85 -18.92 19.15 23.71
CA PHE A 85 -17.54 18.85 23.32
C PHE A 85 -16.92 17.82 24.25
N LYS A 86 -17.07 17.98 25.57
CA LYS A 86 -16.55 17.00 26.55
C LYS A 86 -17.11 15.60 26.31
N LYS A 87 -18.40 15.48 25.98
CA LYS A 87 -19.02 14.18 25.61
C LYS A 87 -18.41 13.61 24.32
N LEU A 88 -18.20 14.45 23.31
CA LEU A 88 -17.59 14.03 22.03
C LEU A 88 -16.13 13.61 22.22
N LEU A 89 -15.33 14.38 22.97
CA LEU A 89 -13.95 14.07 23.35
C LEU A 89 -13.86 12.71 24.04
N LEU A 90 -14.73 12.48 25.03
CA LEU A 90 -14.76 11.25 25.81
C LEU A 90 -15.21 10.05 24.95
N LEU A 91 -16.13 10.25 24.01
CA LEU A 91 -16.49 9.25 23.01
C LEU A 91 -15.30 8.92 22.09
N THR A 92 -14.64 9.92 21.52
CA THR A 92 -13.47 9.74 20.63
C THR A 92 -12.33 9.04 21.36
N MET A 93 -12.05 9.41 22.60
CA MET A 93 -11.06 8.73 23.45
C MET A 93 -11.45 7.28 23.75
N ARG A 94 -12.73 7.01 24.08
CA ARG A 94 -13.19 5.63 24.30
C ARG A 94 -13.05 4.79 23.05
N VAL A 95 -13.50 5.29 21.90
CA VAL A 95 -13.35 4.62 20.61
C VAL A 95 -11.88 4.34 20.32
N LYS A 96 -10.98 5.33 20.54
CA LYS A 96 -9.52 5.16 20.42
C LYS A 96 -8.88 4.24 21.48
N ASN A 97 -9.46 4.10 22.67
CA ASN A 97 -8.93 3.21 23.71
C ASN A 97 -9.36 1.76 23.48
N THR A 98 -10.61 1.54 23.04
CA THR A 98 -11.10 0.21 22.64
C THR A 98 -10.49 -0.26 21.32
N SER A 99 -10.03 0.68 20.52
CA SER A 99 -9.35 0.41 19.27
C SER A 99 -7.88 0.78 19.46
N ASN A 100 -7.04 -0.17 19.89
CA ASN A 100 -5.58 -0.11 19.75
C ASN A 100 -5.22 -0.08 18.25
N LEU A 101 -5.71 0.95 17.57
CA LEU A 101 -5.89 1.11 16.15
C LEU A 101 -4.79 2.02 15.64
N LYS A 102 -3.57 1.79 16.14
CA LYS A 102 -2.45 1.84 15.20
C LYS A 102 -2.89 0.95 14.04
N LEU A 103 -2.74 1.41 12.82
CA LEU A 103 -2.88 0.60 11.62
C LEU A 103 -1.76 -0.47 11.55
N ASN A 104 -1.41 -1.06 12.69
CA ASN A 104 -0.61 -2.25 12.87
C ASN A 104 -1.49 -3.41 12.42
N VAL A 105 -1.41 -3.63 11.12
CA VAL A 105 -2.08 -4.65 10.33
C VAL A 105 -1.68 -6.06 10.80
N THR A 106 -0.44 -6.20 11.28
CA THR A 106 0.13 -7.30 12.07
C THR A 106 1.27 -6.68 12.90
N THR A 107 1.83 -7.36 13.91
CA THR A 107 3.04 -6.92 14.64
C THR A 107 4.27 -6.63 13.76
N GLN A 108 4.21 -6.93 12.44
CA GLN A 108 5.35 -6.83 11.51
C GLN A 108 5.07 -6.06 10.20
N MET A 109 3.83 -5.66 9.88
CA MET A 109 3.54 -5.02 8.60
C MET A 109 2.61 -3.83 8.78
N VAL A 110 3.06 -2.65 8.36
CA VAL A 110 2.27 -1.43 8.28
C VAL A 110 1.98 -1.17 6.81
N VAL A 111 0.71 -1.11 6.42
CA VAL A 111 0.33 -0.74 5.04
C VAL A 111 0.48 0.77 4.91
N ASN A 112 1.65 1.19 4.43
CA ASN A 112 2.02 2.58 4.21
C ASN A 112 2.84 2.69 2.90
N LEU A 113 3.40 3.88 2.64
CA LEU A 113 4.29 4.09 1.49
C LEU A 113 5.59 3.25 1.55
N GLU A 114 6.01 2.80 2.72
CA GLU A 114 7.18 1.92 2.88
C GLU A 114 6.92 0.56 2.21
N LEU A 115 5.72 -0.01 2.39
CA LEU A 115 5.31 -1.25 1.73
C LEU A 115 5.33 -1.11 0.21
N PHE A 116 4.81 0.00 -0.33
CA PHE A 116 4.87 0.29 -1.77
C PHE A 116 6.31 0.40 -2.26
N THR A 117 7.16 1.13 -1.53
CA THR A 117 8.58 1.31 -1.88
C THR A 117 9.32 -0.02 -1.91
N ASN A 118 9.05 -0.90 -0.94
CA ASN A 118 9.61 -2.25 -0.89
C ASN A 118 9.17 -3.09 -2.09
N VAL A 119 7.90 -3.05 -2.48
CA VAL A 119 7.39 -3.77 -3.66
C VAL A 119 8.06 -3.27 -4.94
N VAL A 120 8.17 -1.94 -5.12
CA VAL A 120 8.87 -1.33 -6.26
C VAL A 120 10.34 -1.77 -6.29
N HIS A 121 11.03 -1.70 -5.16
CA HIS A 121 12.44 -2.06 -5.05
C HIS A 121 12.69 -3.54 -5.37
N VAL A 122 11.86 -4.46 -4.86
CA VAL A 122 11.94 -5.90 -5.18
C VAL A 122 11.70 -6.14 -6.66
N THR A 123 10.66 -5.50 -7.23
CA THR A 123 10.33 -5.62 -8.66
C THR A 123 11.47 -5.12 -9.54
N TYR A 124 12.08 -3.99 -9.19
CA TYR A 124 13.25 -3.46 -9.90
C TYR A 124 14.45 -4.41 -9.83
N LYS A 125 14.75 -4.98 -8.66
CA LYS A 125 15.83 -5.97 -8.51
C LYS A 125 15.59 -7.20 -9.39
N ILE A 126 14.36 -7.69 -9.44
CA ILE A 126 13.97 -8.80 -10.31
C ILE A 126 14.22 -8.44 -11.78
N ILE A 127 13.74 -7.28 -12.23
CA ILE A 127 13.94 -6.80 -13.60
C ILE A 127 15.43 -6.68 -13.91
N SER A 128 16.23 -6.10 -13.01
CA SER A 128 17.67 -5.94 -13.17
C SER A 128 18.38 -7.29 -13.31
N VAL A 129 18.04 -8.29 -12.49
CA VAL A 129 18.59 -9.65 -12.59
C VAL A 129 18.21 -10.27 -13.93
N LEU A 130 16.94 -10.16 -14.34
CA LEU A 130 16.48 -10.67 -15.63
C LEU A 130 17.29 -10.03 -16.76
N VAL A 131 17.29 -8.71 -16.87
CA VAL A 131 18.02 -7.98 -17.92
C VAL A 131 19.50 -8.36 -17.97
N ASN A 132 20.17 -8.49 -16.82
CA ASN A 132 21.57 -8.91 -16.78
C ASN A 132 21.79 -10.35 -17.27
N GLN A 133 20.90 -11.29 -16.95
CA GLN A 133 20.96 -12.65 -17.47
C GLN A 133 20.76 -12.69 -18.99
N TYR A 134 19.89 -11.83 -19.54
CA TYR A 134 19.69 -11.73 -20.99
C TYR A 134 20.82 -11.00 -21.71
N ALA A 135 21.41 -9.96 -21.12
CA ALA A 135 22.51 -9.21 -21.74
C ALA A 135 23.84 -9.98 -21.76
N SER A 136 23.94 -11.08 -20.99
CA SER A 136 25.14 -11.93 -20.90
C SER A 136 25.03 -13.26 -21.66
N SER A 137 23.89 -13.54 -22.32
CA SER A 137 23.70 -14.65 -23.27
C SER A 137 23.81 -14.16 -24.71
#